data_AF-A0A397F1G4-F1
#
_entry.id   AF-A0A397F1G4-F1
#
_cell.length_a   1.000
_cell.length_b   1.000
_cell.length_c   1.000
_cell.angle_alpha   90.00
_cell.angle_beta   90.00
_cell.angle_gamma   90.00
#
_symmetry.space_group_name_H-M   'P 1'
#
loop_
_entity.id
_entity.type
_entity.pdbx_description
1 polymer ?
#
loop_
_entity_poly.entity_id
_entity_poly.type
_entity_poly.pdbx_seq_one_letter_code
_entity_poly.pdbx_strand_id
1 'polypeptide(L)'
;MGNGSSSETKPRGSSAAAPARPSVQAQSSFQRIANNYSNLRDLKQGTLDPLHISTDLMAFTKSNEWTGKRTFRGQCLHDVSSMRPNLYEEVMDIVGRTLCDFDDDNIIPVFGFGDQVTGDHSVFSFMPLQNSGQPTIPGYALQGVRPRYREIAPHVCMAGPTSFAPIILQAVNTVIANRYAYHILVIIADGQVTRSVDVPDGQFGKQELDTMNAICYASNFPLSIVLVGVGDGPWDTMAQFDDALPQRRFDNFQFVEFNQVTR
;
A
#
# COMPACT_ATOMS: atom_id res chain seq x y z
N MET A 1 -10.67 5.59 85.01
CA MET A 1 -9.26 5.21 84.80
C MET A 1 -8.98 5.22 83.31
N GLY A 2 -7.91 5.90 82.89
CA GLY A 2 -7.26 5.80 81.56
C GLY A 2 -8.02 6.47 80.41
N ASN A 3 -7.66 7.70 80.05
CA ASN A 3 -6.71 8.06 78.98
C ASN A 3 -7.33 7.89 77.58
N GLY A 4 -7.65 8.95 76.84
CA GLY A 4 -6.71 9.93 76.26
C GLY A 4 -6.78 9.70 74.74
N SER A 5 -6.67 10.65 73.82
CA SER A 5 -6.16 12.02 73.78
C SER A 5 -6.47 12.50 72.36
N SER A 6 -7.17 13.61 72.16
CA SER A 6 -6.59 14.87 71.68
C SER A 6 -7.11 15.26 70.29
N SER A 7 -7.85 16.36 70.34
CA SER A 7 -8.07 17.38 69.33
C SER A 7 -6.87 17.68 68.44
N GLU A 8 -7.10 18.08 67.18
CA GLU A 8 -6.83 19.47 66.80
C GLU A 8 -7.33 19.85 65.40
N THR A 9 -7.49 21.16 65.29
CA THR A 9 -8.20 21.99 64.34
C THR A 9 -7.53 22.15 62.97
N LYS A 10 -8.39 22.31 61.96
CA LYS A 10 -8.13 22.77 60.59
C LYS A 10 -7.20 23.98 60.50
N PRO A 11 -6.39 24.05 59.43
CA PRO A 11 -6.12 25.29 58.72
C PRO A 11 -6.88 25.35 57.38
N ARG A 12 -7.28 26.57 56.99
CA ARG A 12 -7.84 26.93 55.69
C ARG A 12 -6.76 26.82 54.62
N GLY A 13 -7.05 26.08 53.56
CA GLY A 13 -6.29 26.09 52.30
C GLY A 13 -7.24 26.34 51.14
N SER A 14 -7.05 27.46 50.45
CA SER A 14 -7.68 27.80 49.18
C SER A 14 -7.12 26.91 48.07
N SER A 15 -7.97 26.20 47.34
CA SER A 15 -7.63 25.67 46.02
C SER A 15 -8.84 25.81 45.12
N ALA A 16 -8.75 26.74 44.16
CA ALA A 16 -9.72 26.91 43.10
C ALA A 16 -9.65 25.67 42.18
N ALA A 17 -10.77 24.96 42.04
CA ALA A 17 -10.89 23.85 41.11
C ALA A 17 -10.77 24.40 39.67
N ALA A 18 -9.72 23.98 38.96
CA ALA A 18 -9.60 24.21 37.54
C ALA A 18 -10.72 23.44 36.79
N PRO A 19 -11.33 24.02 35.74
CA PRO A 19 -12.37 23.32 35.00
C PRO A 19 -11.74 22.12 34.26
N ALA A 20 -12.42 20.98 34.34
CA ALA A 20 -12.06 19.77 33.63
C ALA A 20 -11.97 20.05 32.12
N ARG A 21 -10.84 19.67 31.51
CA ARG A 21 -10.71 19.68 30.04
C ARG A 21 -11.76 18.74 29.45
N PRO A 22 -12.51 19.15 28.41
CA PRO A 22 -13.40 18.24 27.72
C PRO A 22 -12.56 17.12 27.13
N SER A 23 -12.87 15.88 27.54
CA SER A 23 -12.37 14.68 26.91
C SER A 23 -12.90 14.66 25.48
N VAL A 24 -12.02 14.94 24.51
CA VAL A 24 -12.31 14.66 23.11
C VAL A 24 -12.33 13.15 22.97
N GLN A 25 -13.53 12.56 23.09
CA GLN A 25 -13.76 11.19 22.64
C GLN A 25 -13.43 11.17 21.14
N ALA A 26 -12.35 10.49 20.78
CA ALA A 26 -12.01 10.19 19.40
C ALA A 26 -13.08 9.26 18.82
N GLN A 27 -14.16 9.84 18.31
CA GLN A 27 -15.09 9.14 17.44
C GLN A 27 -14.56 9.23 16.01
N SER A 28 -13.71 8.29 15.61
CA SER A 28 -13.59 7.92 14.20
C SER A 28 -14.02 6.46 14.06
N SER A 29 -15.33 6.24 13.98
CA SER A 29 -15.84 4.95 13.49
C SER A 29 -15.40 4.84 12.03
N PHE A 30 -14.47 3.95 11.74
CA PHE A 30 -14.10 3.59 10.38
C PHE A 30 -15.38 3.29 9.57
N GLN A 31 -15.51 3.94 8.41
CA GLN A 31 -16.58 3.67 7.45
C GLN A 31 -15.95 3.03 6.23
N ARG A 32 -16.23 1.73 6.04
CA ARG A 32 -15.81 0.97 4.87
C ARG A 32 -16.51 1.50 3.62
N ILE A 33 -15.77 1.62 2.52
CA ILE A 33 -16.38 1.88 1.21
C ILE A 33 -16.94 0.55 0.68
N ALA A 34 -18.26 0.48 0.53
CA ALA A 34 -18.92 -0.68 -0.05
C ALA A 34 -18.74 -0.72 -1.58
N ASN A 35 -18.82 -1.93 -2.14
CA ASN A 35 -18.81 -2.16 -3.59
C ASN A 35 -20.10 -1.63 -4.23
N ASN A 36 -20.11 -0.34 -4.54
CA ASN A 36 -21.31 0.39 -4.98
C ASN A 36 -21.47 0.48 -6.51
N TYR A 37 -20.47 0.05 -7.28
CA TYR A 37 -20.48 0.14 -8.74
C TYR A 37 -20.47 -1.26 -9.37
N SER A 38 -21.34 -1.45 -10.35
CA SER A 38 -21.49 -2.73 -11.06
C SER A 38 -20.78 -2.76 -12.42
N ASN A 39 -20.36 -1.60 -12.93
CA ASN A 39 -19.67 -1.49 -14.22
C ASN A 39 -18.79 -0.22 -14.27
N LEU A 40 -17.80 -0.22 -15.17
CA LEU A 40 -16.85 0.88 -15.36
C LEU A 40 -17.50 2.20 -15.78
N ARG A 41 -18.66 2.14 -16.45
CA ARG A 41 -19.36 3.33 -16.92
C ARG A 41 -19.96 4.10 -15.75
N ASP A 42 -20.58 3.41 -14.80
CA ASP A 42 -21.16 4.01 -13.61
C ASP A 42 -20.06 4.62 -12.73
N LEU A 43 -18.91 3.95 -12.62
CA LEU A 43 -17.73 4.49 -11.94
C LEU A 43 -17.25 5.79 -12.62
N LYS A 44 -17.12 5.79 -13.96
CA LYS A 44 -16.73 6.97 -14.75
C LYS A 44 -17.69 8.15 -14.59
N GLN A 45 -18.98 7.89 -14.43
CA GLN A 45 -19.99 8.95 -14.22
C GLN A 45 -20.04 9.45 -12.78
N GLY A 46 -19.62 8.64 -11.81
CA GLY A 46 -19.54 9.01 -10.40
C GLY A 46 -18.28 9.81 -10.02
N THR A 47 -17.22 9.74 -10.82
CA THR A 47 -15.98 10.49 -10.61
C THR A 47 -16.05 11.84 -11.33
N LEU A 48 -16.05 12.94 -10.58
CA LEU A 48 -16.26 14.30 -11.12
C LEU A 48 -14.97 15.06 -11.45
N ASP A 49 -13.81 14.61 -10.96
CA ASP A 49 -12.55 15.33 -11.07
C ASP A 49 -11.48 14.55 -11.86
N PRO A 50 -10.60 15.24 -12.62
CA PRO A 50 -9.42 14.64 -13.22
C PRO A 50 -8.55 13.95 -12.15
N LEU A 51 -8.08 12.73 -12.43
CA LEU A 51 -7.28 11.94 -11.50
C LEU A 51 -5.83 11.90 -12.01
N HIS A 52 -4.85 12.29 -11.20
CA HIS A 52 -3.47 11.96 -11.55
C HIS A 52 -3.19 10.50 -11.16
N ILE A 53 -3.00 9.63 -12.14
CA ILE A 53 -2.71 8.22 -11.89
C ILE A 53 -1.21 8.06 -11.79
N SER A 54 -0.70 8.32 -10.60
CA SER A 54 0.72 8.60 -10.47
C SER A 54 1.60 7.37 -10.33
N THR A 55 1.11 6.13 -10.14
CA THR A 55 2.06 5.01 -9.96
C THR A 55 1.51 3.59 -10.13
N ASP A 56 2.09 2.83 -11.08
CA ASP A 56 2.05 1.36 -11.11
C ASP A 56 3.34 0.80 -10.49
N LEU A 57 3.22 -0.10 -9.52
CA LEU A 57 4.33 -0.56 -8.68
C LEU A 57 4.36 -2.07 -8.53
N MET A 58 5.54 -2.65 -8.58
CA MET A 58 5.71 -4.10 -8.70
C MET A 58 6.60 -4.66 -7.58
N ALA A 59 6.12 -5.71 -6.90
CA ALA A 59 6.88 -6.41 -5.87
C ALA A 59 7.83 -7.45 -6.48
N PHE A 60 9.14 -7.24 -6.36
CA PHE A 60 10.19 -8.19 -6.79
C PHE A 60 10.69 -9.04 -5.62
N THR A 61 9.77 -9.65 -4.91
CA THR A 61 10.06 -10.50 -3.76
C THR A 61 10.39 -11.93 -4.21
N LYS A 62 11.20 -12.63 -3.43
CA LYS A 62 11.63 -14.00 -3.73
C LYS A 62 10.47 -14.98 -3.85
N SER A 63 9.37 -14.71 -3.15
CA SER A 63 8.18 -15.56 -3.18
C SER A 63 7.57 -15.75 -4.56
N ASN A 64 7.77 -14.78 -5.46
CA ASN A 64 7.39 -14.90 -6.87
C ASN A 64 8.01 -16.10 -7.59
N GLU A 65 9.11 -16.68 -7.09
CA GLU A 65 9.73 -17.89 -7.64
C GLU A 65 8.83 -19.14 -7.47
N TRP A 66 7.97 -19.18 -6.44
CA TRP A 66 7.16 -20.36 -6.11
C TRP A 66 5.66 -20.10 -6.04
N THR A 67 5.21 -18.85 -5.92
CA THR A 67 3.77 -18.50 -5.86
C THR A 67 3.06 -18.59 -7.22
N GLY A 68 3.77 -18.97 -8.29
CA GLY A 68 3.18 -19.36 -9.58
C GLY A 68 2.86 -20.85 -9.73
N LYS A 69 2.95 -21.65 -8.66
CA LYS A 69 2.81 -23.11 -8.73
C LYS A 69 1.50 -23.57 -9.37
N ARG A 70 0.36 -23.01 -8.95
CA ARG A 70 -0.97 -23.37 -9.47
C ARG A 70 -1.43 -22.40 -10.54
N THR A 71 -1.20 -21.11 -10.34
CA THR A 71 -1.75 -20.03 -11.17
C THR A 71 -0.88 -19.71 -12.38
N PHE A 72 0.39 -20.09 -12.37
CA PHE A 72 1.34 -19.82 -13.46
C PHE A 72 2.18 -21.07 -13.82
N ARG A 73 1.56 -22.26 -13.73
CA ARG A 73 2.12 -23.54 -14.21
C ARG A 73 3.49 -23.91 -13.63
N GLY A 74 3.77 -23.51 -12.39
CA GLY A 74 5.07 -23.79 -11.76
C GLY A 74 6.19 -22.86 -12.19
N GLN A 75 5.90 -21.81 -12.96
CA GLN A 75 6.87 -20.81 -13.38
C GLN A 75 6.94 -19.67 -12.36
N CYS A 76 8.07 -18.96 -12.37
CA CYS A 76 8.21 -17.70 -11.65
C CYS A 76 7.21 -16.67 -12.20
N LEU A 77 6.54 -15.92 -11.32
CA LEU A 77 5.56 -14.91 -11.73
C LEU A 77 6.18 -13.74 -12.52
N HIS A 78 7.50 -13.54 -12.40
CA HIS A 78 8.28 -12.57 -13.18
C HIS A 78 8.96 -13.17 -14.42
N ASP A 79 8.68 -14.42 -14.80
CA ASP A 79 9.26 -14.99 -16.03
C ASP A 79 8.78 -14.21 -17.26
N VAL A 80 9.72 -13.56 -17.95
CA VAL A 80 9.51 -12.80 -19.19
C VAL A 80 10.22 -13.46 -20.38
N SER A 81 10.62 -14.71 -20.27
CA SER A 81 11.27 -15.43 -21.39
C SER A 81 10.28 -15.79 -22.51
N SER A 82 9.00 -15.95 -22.16
CA SER A 82 7.93 -16.27 -23.10
C SER A 82 7.43 -15.05 -23.88
N MET A 83 6.88 -15.29 -25.08
CA MET A 83 6.09 -14.29 -25.81
C MET A 83 4.75 -14.00 -25.15
N ARG A 84 4.23 -14.95 -24.35
CA ARG A 84 3.00 -14.76 -23.59
C ARG A 84 3.29 -13.87 -22.37
N PRO A 85 2.43 -12.89 -22.04
CA PRO A 85 2.59 -12.11 -20.83
C PRO A 85 2.48 -12.98 -19.56
N ASN A 86 3.27 -12.66 -18.55
CA ASN A 86 3.06 -13.17 -17.18
C ASN A 86 1.95 -12.39 -16.45
N LEU A 87 1.60 -12.82 -15.24
CA LEU A 87 0.50 -12.21 -14.48
C LEU A 87 0.73 -10.72 -14.16
N TYR A 88 1.98 -10.30 -13.92
CA TYR A 88 2.31 -8.89 -13.74
C TYR A 88 2.04 -8.09 -15.02
N GLU A 89 2.47 -8.60 -16.18
CA GLU A 89 2.21 -7.96 -17.48
C GLU A 89 0.72 -7.89 -17.81
N GLU A 90 -0.04 -8.95 -17.52
CA GLU A 90 -1.50 -8.96 -17.71
C GLU A 90 -2.19 -7.89 -16.84
N VAL A 91 -1.77 -7.73 -15.58
CA VAL A 91 -2.26 -6.67 -14.69
C VAL A 91 -1.90 -5.28 -15.22
N MET A 92 -0.64 -5.03 -15.61
CA MET A 92 -0.22 -3.75 -16.18
C MET A 92 -1.07 -3.37 -17.40
N ASP A 93 -1.30 -4.32 -18.31
CA ASP A 93 -2.09 -4.08 -19.51
C ASP A 93 -3.57 -3.77 -19.18
N ILE A 94 -4.14 -4.39 -18.14
CA ILE A 94 -5.53 -4.14 -17.72
C ILE A 94 -5.67 -2.81 -16.98
N VAL A 95 -4.81 -2.57 -15.99
CA VAL A 95 -4.77 -1.34 -15.20
C VAL A 95 -4.61 -0.16 -16.15
N GLY A 96 -3.62 -0.26 -17.04
CA GLY A 96 -3.39 0.74 -18.07
C GLY A 96 -4.61 1.09 -18.90
N ARG A 97 -5.26 0.08 -19.51
CA ARG A 97 -6.46 0.31 -20.33
C ARG A 97 -7.65 0.85 -19.55
N THR A 98 -7.71 0.57 -18.25
CA THR A 98 -8.82 0.99 -17.39
C THR A 98 -8.62 2.41 -16.89
N LEU A 99 -7.38 2.75 -16.58
CA LEU A 99 -6.98 4.00 -15.96
C LEU A 99 -6.58 5.08 -16.98
N CYS A 100 -6.23 4.72 -18.24
CA CYS A 100 -5.81 5.70 -19.25
C CYS A 100 -6.82 6.81 -19.53
N ASP A 101 -8.12 6.56 -19.32
CA ASP A 101 -9.17 7.56 -19.54
C ASP A 101 -9.29 8.57 -18.38
N PHE A 102 -8.64 8.27 -17.26
CA PHE A 102 -8.64 9.10 -16.07
C PHE A 102 -7.34 9.85 -15.87
N ASP A 103 -6.26 9.47 -16.57
CA ASP A 103 -4.92 10.02 -16.39
C ASP A 103 -4.69 11.24 -17.28
N ASP A 104 -4.33 12.36 -16.66
CA ASP A 104 -4.29 13.65 -17.35
C ASP A 104 -3.04 13.87 -18.21
N ASP A 105 -1.91 13.25 -17.83
CA ASP A 105 -0.63 13.45 -18.50
C ASP A 105 -0.06 12.20 -19.19
N ASN A 106 -0.62 11.01 -18.92
CA ASN A 106 -0.12 9.74 -19.42
C ASN A 106 1.36 9.53 -19.02
N ILE A 107 1.74 9.95 -17.81
CA ILE A 107 3.08 9.76 -17.25
C ILE A 107 2.97 8.94 -15.98
N ILE A 108 3.41 7.69 -16.07
CA ILE A 108 3.37 6.73 -14.97
C ILE A 108 4.78 6.54 -14.42
N PRO A 109 5.11 7.13 -13.26
CA PRO A 109 6.25 6.71 -12.46
C PRO A 109 6.12 5.23 -12.09
N VAL A 110 7.23 4.49 -12.22
CA VAL A 110 7.25 3.03 -11.95
C VAL A 110 8.42 2.70 -11.05
N PHE A 111 8.17 1.90 -10.02
CA PHE A 111 9.17 1.48 -9.05
C PHE A 111 9.02 0.00 -8.73
N GLY A 112 10.12 -0.62 -8.31
CA GLY A 112 10.14 -1.95 -7.73
C GLY A 112 10.60 -1.93 -6.26
N PHE A 113 10.28 -2.98 -5.53
CA PHE A 113 10.70 -3.17 -4.14
C PHE A 113 10.80 -4.66 -3.78
N GLY A 114 11.48 -4.99 -2.67
CA GLY A 114 11.61 -6.37 -2.19
C GLY A 114 12.73 -7.17 -2.84
N ASP A 115 13.55 -6.52 -3.68
CA ASP A 115 14.78 -7.11 -4.19
C ASP A 115 15.89 -7.10 -3.14
N GLN A 116 17.01 -7.75 -3.43
CA GLN A 116 18.14 -7.87 -2.51
C GLN A 116 18.73 -6.50 -2.10
N VAL A 117 18.63 -5.48 -2.96
CA VAL A 117 19.15 -4.14 -2.68
C VAL A 117 18.18 -3.34 -1.81
N THR A 118 16.88 -3.39 -2.09
CA THR A 118 15.90 -2.57 -1.38
C THR A 118 15.38 -3.18 -0.08
N GLY A 119 15.27 -4.52 -0.01
CA GLY A 119 14.68 -5.23 1.13
C GLY A 119 13.29 -4.69 1.51
N ASP A 120 13.05 -4.51 2.81
CA ASP A 120 11.84 -3.88 3.36
C ASP A 120 12.04 -2.39 3.73
N HIS A 121 13.03 -1.72 3.14
CA HIS A 121 13.44 -0.38 3.56
C HIS A 121 13.32 0.70 2.48
N SER A 122 13.45 0.35 1.21
CA SER A 122 13.44 1.33 0.13
C SER A 122 12.75 0.78 -1.13
N VAL A 123 12.80 1.57 -2.20
CA VAL A 123 12.27 1.24 -3.52
C VAL A 123 13.32 1.61 -4.56
N PHE A 124 13.30 0.94 -5.71
CA PHE A 124 14.16 1.28 -6.83
C PHE A 124 13.33 1.80 -8.01
N SER A 125 13.85 2.81 -8.69
CA SER A 125 13.18 3.45 -9.83
C SER A 125 13.36 2.63 -11.10
N PHE A 126 12.30 2.48 -11.89
CA PHE A 126 12.41 1.97 -13.26
C PHE A 126 12.93 3.04 -14.21
N MET A 127 12.68 4.32 -13.92
CA MET A 127 13.23 5.42 -14.71
C MET A 127 14.77 5.43 -14.60
N PRO A 128 15.50 5.71 -15.69
CA PRO A 128 16.95 5.84 -15.64
C PRO A 128 17.36 6.93 -14.65
N LEU A 129 18.45 6.71 -13.93
CA LEU A 129 18.94 7.65 -12.92
C LEU A 129 20.12 8.45 -13.47
N GLN A 130 20.17 9.72 -13.10
CA GLN A 130 21.35 10.57 -13.24
C GLN A 130 22.40 10.17 -12.21
N ASN A 131 23.64 10.64 -12.37
CA ASN A 131 24.71 10.44 -11.36
C ASN A 131 24.34 10.98 -9.97
N SER A 132 23.42 11.95 -9.91
CA SER A 132 22.85 12.50 -8.67
C SER A 132 21.82 11.59 -8.00
N GLY A 133 21.46 10.45 -8.61
CA GLY A 133 20.42 9.53 -8.14
C GLY A 133 18.98 9.96 -8.48
N GLN A 134 18.80 11.08 -9.20
CA GLN A 134 17.48 11.56 -9.61
C GLN A 134 17.05 10.93 -10.95
N PRO A 135 15.75 10.61 -11.14
CA PRO A 135 15.23 10.17 -12.43
C PRO A 135 15.55 11.15 -13.57
N THR A 136 15.87 10.63 -14.76
CA THR A 136 16.06 11.43 -15.98
C THR A 136 14.76 11.79 -16.65
N ILE A 137 13.71 11.01 -16.40
CA ILE A 137 12.34 11.20 -16.89
C ILE A 137 11.37 11.07 -15.71
N PRO A 138 10.21 11.76 -15.76
CA PRO A 138 9.23 11.71 -14.68
C PRO A 138 8.51 10.35 -14.59
N GLY A 139 8.46 9.60 -15.69
CA GLY A 139 7.78 8.31 -15.79
C GLY A 139 7.72 7.83 -17.22
N TYR A 140 6.93 6.77 -17.47
CA TYR A 140 6.68 6.21 -18.79
C TYR A 140 5.22 6.44 -19.19
N ALA A 141 4.97 6.65 -20.48
CA ALA A 141 3.64 6.42 -21.01
C ALA A 141 3.25 4.97 -20.81
N LEU A 142 1.94 4.68 -20.73
CA LEU A 142 1.45 3.34 -20.43
C LEU A 142 2.07 2.24 -21.31
N GLN A 143 2.17 2.50 -22.60
CA GLN A 143 2.76 1.55 -23.57
C GLN A 143 4.25 1.28 -23.34
N GLY A 144 4.94 2.17 -22.61
CA GLY A 144 6.36 2.05 -22.24
C GLY A 144 6.60 1.29 -20.94
N VAL A 145 5.58 1.12 -20.08
CA VAL A 145 5.72 0.44 -18.78
C VAL A 145 6.09 -1.04 -18.97
N ARG A 146 5.33 -1.78 -19.79
CA ARG A 146 5.57 -3.21 -20.02
C ARG A 146 6.93 -3.51 -20.67
N PRO A 147 7.36 -2.81 -21.75
CA PRO A 147 8.71 -2.96 -22.28
C PRO A 147 9.79 -2.72 -21.22
N ARG A 148 9.64 -1.65 -20.42
CA ARG A 148 10.61 -1.33 -19.37
C ARG A 148 10.66 -2.40 -18.29
N TYR A 149 9.52 -2.95 -17.90
CA TYR A 149 9.46 -4.08 -16.98
C TYR A 149 10.23 -5.28 -17.51
N ARG A 150 10.06 -5.65 -18.80
CA ARG A 150 10.78 -6.78 -19.41
C ARG A 150 12.30 -6.55 -19.51
N GLU A 151 12.75 -5.31 -19.59
CA GLU A 151 14.18 -4.96 -19.51
C GLU A 151 14.74 -5.15 -18.11
N ILE A 152 13.98 -4.76 -17.08
CA ILE A 152 14.44 -4.74 -15.68
C ILE A 152 14.32 -6.12 -15.04
N ALA A 153 13.17 -6.78 -15.16
CA ALA A 153 12.82 -7.99 -14.41
C ALA A 153 13.89 -9.09 -14.45
N PRO A 154 14.52 -9.42 -15.60
CA PRO A 154 15.58 -10.44 -15.66
C PRO A 154 16.83 -10.12 -14.84
N HIS A 155 17.05 -8.85 -14.51
CA HIS A 155 18.24 -8.36 -13.82
C HIS A 155 18.01 -8.10 -12.33
N VAL A 156 16.79 -8.30 -11.83
CA VAL A 156 16.45 -8.08 -10.41
C VAL A 156 16.73 -9.35 -9.61
N CYS A 157 17.59 -9.24 -8.60
CA CYS A 157 17.82 -10.30 -7.63
C CYS A 157 16.70 -10.28 -6.58
N MET A 158 15.65 -11.07 -6.78
CA MET A 158 14.50 -11.13 -5.88
C MET A 158 14.88 -11.60 -4.47
N ALA A 159 14.35 -10.94 -3.44
CA ALA A 159 14.71 -11.23 -2.05
C ALA A 159 13.53 -11.00 -1.08
N GLY A 160 13.87 -10.69 0.16
CA GLY A 160 12.95 -10.31 1.22
C GLY A 160 13.78 -9.75 2.38
N PRO A 161 13.14 -9.38 3.50
CA PRO A 161 11.71 -9.45 3.78
C PRO A 161 10.87 -8.47 2.94
N THR A 162 9.58 -8.75 2.84
CA THR A 162 8.60 -7.93 2.11
C THR A 162 7.81 -7.05 3.08
N SER A 163 7.80 -5.75 2.82
CA SER A 163 6.90 -4.78 3.43
C SER A 163 6.39 -3.85 2.33
N PHE A 164 5.13 -3.42 2.40
CA PHE A 164 4.62 -2.38 1.51
C PHE A 164 4.85 -0.97 2.08
N ALA A 165 5.41 -0.85 3.29
CA ALA A 165 5.66 0.45 3.89
C ALA A 165 6.56 1.36 3.02
N PRO A 166 7.71 0.91 2.48
CA PRO A 166 8.56 1.80 1.67
C PRO A 166 7.85 2.34 0.45
N ILE A 167 7.05 1.50 -0.21
CA ILE A 167 6.37 1.86 -1.45
C ILE A 167 5.19 2.80 -1.21
N ILE A 168 4.43 2.59 -0.13
CA ILE A 168 3.35 3.50 0.29
C ILE A 168 3.93 4.87 0.69
N LEU A 169 5.03 4.89 1.43
CA LEU A 169 5.70 6.14 1.82
C LEU A 169 6.28 6.86 0.61
N GLN A 170 6.80 6.15 -0.39
CA GLN A 170 7.22 6.76 -1.65
C GLN A 170 6.04 7.43 -2.37
N ALA A 171 4.86 6.79 -2.42
CA ALA A 171 3.68 7.38 -3.03
C ALA A 171 3.22 8.65 -2.28
N VAL A 172 3.30 8.66 -0.94
CA VAL A 172 3.06 9.87 -0.14
C VAL A 172 4.04 10.99 -0.51
N ASN A 173 5.33 10.68 -0.68
CA ASN A 173 6.31 11.68 -1.12
C ASN A 173 5.97 12.24 -2.50
N THR A 174 5.50 11.41 -3.42
CA THR A 174 5.03 11.84 -4.75
C THR A 174 3.84 12.79 -4.62
N VAL A 175 2.84 12.47 -3.81
CA VAL A 175 1.67 13.34 -3.54
C VAL A 175 2.13 14.71 -2.99
N ILE A 176 3.06 14.73 -2.04
CA ILE A 176 3.61 15.97 -1.48
C ILE A 176 4.34 16.79 -2.55
N ALA A 177 5.19 16.14 -3.35
CA ALA A 177 5.92 16.80 -4.45
C ALA A 177 4.96 17.38 -5.51
N ASN A 178 3.85 16.69 -5.76
CA ASN A 178 2.80 17.08 -6.70
C ASN A 178 1.73 18.00 -6.06
N ARG A 179 2.11 18.77 -5.03
CA ARG A 179 1.26 19.80 -4.39
C ARG A 179 -0.07 19.24 -3.89
N TYR A 180 -0.06 18.01 -3.36
CA TYR A 180 -1.23 17.32 -2.85
C TYR A 180 -2.32 17.10 -3.91
N ALA A 181 -1.94 16.94 -5.18
CA ALA A 181 -2.85 16.39 -6.18
C ALA A 181 -3.27 14.95 -5.78
N TYR A 182 -4.49 14.57 -6.14
CA TYR A 182 -4.99 13.24 -5.82
C TYR A 182 -4.26 12.16 -6.62
N HIS A 183 -3.85 11.07 -5.97
CA HIS A 183 -3.12 9.97 -6.60
C HIS A 183 -3.75 8.61 -6.31
N ILE A 184 -3.64 7.71 -7.29
CA ILE A 184 -3.90 6.28 -7.12
C ILE A 184 -2.58 5.54 -7.19
N LEU A 185 -2.30 4.79 -6.13
CA LEU A 185 -1.18 3.87 -5.99
C LEU A 185 -1.64 2.46 -6.34
N VAL A 186 -1.13 1.88 -7.42
CA VAL A 186 -1.38 0.48 -7.76
C VAL A 186 -0.18 -0.37 -7.38
N ILE A 187 -0.36 -1.31 -6.44
CA ILE A 187 0.67 -2.27 -6.04
C ILE A 187 0.31 -3.62 -6.63
N ILE A 188 1.21 -4.21 -7.41
CA ILE A 188 1.10 -5.59 -7.90
C ILE A 188 2.04 -6.45 -7.07
N ALA A 189 1.50 -7.45 -6.38
CA ALA A 189 2.29 -8.31 -5.51
C ALA A 189 1.70 -9.71 -5.38
N ASP A 190 2.50 -10.65 -4.92
CA ASP A 190 2.09 -12.04 -4.70
C ASP A 190 1.51 -12.33 -3.30
N GLY A 191 1.21 -11.26 -2.55
CA GLY A 191 0.51 -11.31 -1.26
C GLY A 191 1.38 -11.67 -0.06
N GLN A 192 2.66 -11.98 -0.28
CA GLN A 192 3.56 -12.39 0.81
C GLN A 192 4.21 -11.19 1.48
N VAL A 193 3.52 -10.56 2.44
CA VAL A 193 4.19 -9.71 3.45
C VAL A 193 4.93 -10.62 4.42
N THR A 194 6.19 -10.30 4.74
CA THR A 194 6.98 -11.20 5.59
C THR A 194 6.43 -11.26 7.00
N ARG A 195 6.06 -12.47 7.42
CA ARG A 195 5.71 -12.81 8.80
C ARG A 195 6.85 -13.58 9.43
N SER A 196 7.32 -13.14 10.59
CA SER A 196 8.30 -13.93 11.35
C SER A 196 7.62 -15.21 11.87
N VAL A 197 8.34 -16.34 11.79
CA VAL A 197 7.89 -17.65 12.30
C VAL A 197 7.61 -17.64 13.82
N ASP A 198 8.17 -16.67 14.54
CA ASP A 198 7.98 -16.52 15.99
C ASP A 198 6.74 -15.70 16.36
N VAL A 199 5.99 -15.17 15.38
CA VAL A 199 4.79 -14.37 15.64
C VAL A 199 3.59 -15.29 15.84
N PRO A 200 2.97 -15.29 17.04
CA PRO A 200 1.81 -16.14 17.32
C PRO A 200 0.65 -15.85 16.37
N ASP A 201 -0.23 -16.84 16.18
CA ASP A 201 -1.47 -16.67 15.44
C ASP A 201 -2.29 -15.50 16.02
N GLY A 202 -2.79 -14.64 15.14
CA GLY A 202 -3.55 -13.44 15.53
C GLY A 202 -2.71 -12.22 15.90
N GLN A 203 -1.37 -12.30 15.90
CA GLN A 203 -0.48 -11.13 15.98
C GLN A 203 0.11 -10.78 14.62
N PHE A 204 0.52 -9.52 14.47
CA PHE A 204 1.21 -9.00 13.29
C PHE A 204 2.72 -8.96 13.53
N GLY A 205 3.49 -9.43 12.55
CA GLY A 205 4.94 -9.28 12.51
C GLY A 205 5.36 -7.84 12.20
N LYS A 206 6.68 -7.58 12.27
CA LYS A 206 7.23 -6.24 12.02
C LYS A 206 6.78 -5.67 10.67
N GLN A 207 6.93 -6.41 9.58
CA GLN A 207 6.61 -5.92 8.24
C GLN A 207 5.10 -5.72 8.01
N GLU A 208 4.27 -6.57 8.63
CA GLU A 208 2.81 -6.39 8.64
C GLU A 208 2.45 -5.09 9.38
N LEU A 209 3.00 -4.86 10.58
CA LEU A 209 2.79 -3.62 11.34
C LEU A 209 3.29 -2.38 10.61
N ASP A 210 4.47 -2.43 10.00
CA ASP A 210 5.02 -1.33 9.21
C ASP A 210 4.11 -0.98 8.04
N THR A 211 3.59 -2.00 7.34
CA THR A 211 2.64 -1.83 6.25
C THR A 211 1.33 -1.21 6.75
N MET A 212 0.75 -1.72 7.84
CA MET A 212 -0.46 -1.16 8.44
C MET A 212 -0.27 0.31 8.82
N ASN A 213 0.84 0.64 9.48
CA ASN A 213 1.17 2.00 9.88
C ASN A 213 1.32 2.93 8.66
N ALA A 214 1.95 2.46 7.58
CA ALA A 214 2.09 3.21 6.36
C ALA A 214 0.72 3.48 5.68
N ILE A 215 -0.19 2.50 5.65
CA ILE A 215 -1.56 2.68 5.14
C ILE A 215 -2.31 3.73 5.97
N CYS A 216 -2.26 3.62 7.30
CA CYS A 216 -2.89 4.58 8.20
C CYS A 216 -2.32 5.98 8.04
N TYR A 217 -0.99 6.11 7.93
CA TYR A 217 -0.33 7.37 7.66
C TYR A 217 -0.74 7.96 6.31
N ALA A 218 -0.77 7.14 5.25
CA ALA A 218 -1.20 7.54 3.91
C ALA A 218 -2.64 8.08 3.87
N SER A 219 -3.52 7.66 4.78
CA SER A 219 -4.89 8.19 4.86
C SER A 219 -4.97 9.68 5.24
N ASN A 220 -3.84 10.31 5.61
CA ASN A 220 -3.74 11.76 5.80
C ASN A 220 -3.52 12.55 4.49
N PHE A 221 -3.35 11.86 3.37
CA PHE A 221 -3.04 12.42 2.06
C PHE A 221 -4.14 12.05 1.06
N PRO A 222 -4.30 12.81 -0.05
CA PRO A 222 -5.21 12.45 -1.14
C PRO A 222 -4.61 11.30 -1.96
N LEU A 223 -4.56 10.12 -1.34
CA LEU A 223 -3.92 8.92 -1.86
C LEU A 223 -4.82 7.71 -1.64
N SER A 224 -5.26 7.10 -2.72
CA SER A 224 -5.89 5.77 -2.70
C SER A 224 -4.89 4.70 -3.11
N ILE A 225 -4.99 3.54 -2.47
CA ILE A 225 -4.08 2.41 -2.66
C ILE A 225 -4.90 1.21 -3.14
N VAL A 226 -4.49 0.61 -4.25
CA VAL A 226 -5.09 -0.61 -4.80
C VAL A 226 -4.01 -1.67 -4.85
N LEU A 227 -4.17 -2.72 -4.07
CA LEU A 227 -3.32 -3.90 -4.12
C LEU A 227 -3.95 -4.95 -5.03
N VAL A 228 -3.27 -5.26 -6.12
CA VAL A 228 -3.62 -6.34 -7.05
C VAL A 228 -2.78 -7.58 -6.72
N GLY A 229 -3.44 -8.59 -6.16
CA GLY A 229 -2.84 -9.87 -5.82
C GLY A 229 -2.70 -10.80 -7.02
N VAL A 230 -1.47 -11.14 -7.39
CA VAL A 230 -1.16 -12.13 -8.44
C VAL A 230 -0.55 -13.40 -7.85
N GLY A 231 -0.75 -14.55 -8.47
CA GLY A 231 -0.21 -15.81 -7.96
C GLY A 231 -1.15 -16.55 -7.01
N ASP A 232 -0.57 -17.50 -6.27
CA ASP A 232 -1.29 -18.51 -5.50
C ASP A 232 -1.79 -18.04 -4.12
N GLY A 233 -1.36 -16.86 -3.65
CA GLY A 233 -1.59 -16.39 -2.28
C GLY A 233 -0.74 -17.13 -1.23
N PRO A 234 -1.21 -17.27 0.03
CA PRO A 234 -2.53 -16.89 0.57
C PRO A 234 -2.80 -15.39 0.61
N TRP A 235 -4.07 -15.01 0.74
CA TRP A 235 -4.56 -13.63 0.68
C TRP A 235 -5.21 -13.12 1.97
N ASP A 236 -5.25 -13.95 3.02
CA ASP A 236 -5.97 -13.64 4.27
C ASP A 236 -5.49 -12.33 4.91
N THR A 237 -4.17 -12.10 4.97
CA THR A 237 -3.60 -10.85 5.49
C THR A 237 -4.03 -9.64 4.66
N MET A 238 -4.13 -9.78 3.33
CA MET A 238 -4.50 -8.68 2.44
C MET A 238 -5.98 -8.33 2.59
N ALA A 239 -6.84 -9.35 2.76
CA ALA A 239 -8.25 -9.15 3.09
C ALA A 239 -8.44 -8.48 4.46
N GLN A 240 -7.57 -8.77 5.44
CA GLN A 240 -7.58 -8.07 6.73
C GLN A 240 -7.16 -6.59 6.59
N PHE A 241 -6.20 -6.29 5.72
CA PHE A 241 -5.78 -4.91 5.47
C PHE A 241 -6.87 -4.08 4.75
N ASP A 242 -7.71 -4.72 3.95
CA ASP A 242 -8.90 -4.09 3.33
C ASP A 242 -9.90 -3.64 4.41
N ASP A 243 -10.30 -4.58 5.27
CA ASP A 243 -11.54 -4.44 6.05
C ASP A 243 -11.35 -4.04 7.52
N ALA A 244 -10.15 -4.22 8.08
CA ALA A 244 -9.97 -4.24 9.53
C ALA A 244 -8.89 -3.31 10.07
N LEU A 245 -8.28 -2.43 9.26
CA LEU A 245 -7.24 -1.52 9.75
C LEU A 245 -7.83 -0.40 10.64
N PRO A 246 -7.43 -0.33 11.92
CA PRO A 246 -7.90 0.71 12.83
C PRO A 246 -7.23 2.07 12.53
N GLN A 247 -7.90 3.17 12.89
CA GLN A 247 -7.35 4.55 12.90
C GLN A 247 -7.05 5.21 11.55
N ARG A 248 -7.63 4.73 10.45
CA ARG A 248 -7.59 5.46 9.16
C ARG A 248 -8.57 6.63 9.14
N ARG A 249 -8.22 7.73 8.44
CA ARG A 249 -9.11 8.89 8.27
C ARG A 249 -10.26 8.63 7.29
N PHE A 250 -10.02 7.79 6.29
CA PHE A 250 -10.99 7.26 5.34
C PHE A 250 -10.50 5.90 4.84
N ASP A 251 -11.37 5.15 4.18
CA ASP A 251 -10.98 3.88 3.56
C ASP A 251 -10.18 4.14 2.28
N ASN A 252 -8.85 4.02 2.39
CA ASN A 252 -7.91 4.39 1.35
C ASN A 252 -7.14 3.20 0.76
N PHE A 253 -7.52 1.97 1.09
CA PHE A 253 -6.85 0.75 0.65
C PHE A 253 -7.88 -0.24 0.14
N GLN A 254 -7.69 -0.75 -1.08
CA GLN A 254 -8.52 -1.79 -1.68
C GLN A 254 -7.66 -2.98 -2.08
N PHE A 255 -8.05 -4.19 -1.68
CA PHE A 255 -7.46 -5.44 -2.20
C PHE A 255 -8.29 -6.05 -3.33
N VAL A 256 -7.62 -6.53 -4.38
CA VAL A 256 -8.20 -7.26 -5.53
C VAL A 256 -7.38 -8.51 -5.80
N GLU A 257 -7.97 -9.69 -5.63
CA GLU A 257 -7.34 -10.95 -6.05
C GLU A 257 -7.53 -11.17 -7.56
N PHE A 258 -6.48 -10.91 -8.36
CA PHE A 258 -6.54 -10.93 -9.82
C PHE A 258 -7.00 -12.29 -10.38
N ASN A 259 -6.51 -13.37 -9.80
CA ASN A 259 -6.80 -14.74 -10.24
C ASN A 259 -8.24 -15.19 -9.94
N GLN A 260 -8.96 -14.53 -9.03
CA GLN A 260 -10.39 -14.79 -8.80
C GLN A 260 -11.27 -14.05 -9.81
N VAL A 261 -10.88 -12.85 -10.22
CA VAL A 261 -11.71 -11.97 -11.06
C VAL A 261 -11.59 -12.30 -12.55
N THR A 262 -10.46 -12.91 -12.98
CA THR A 262 -10.17 -13.19 -14.40
C THR A 262 -10.51 -14.62 -14.85
N ARG A 263 -11.15 -15.42 -13.99
CA ARG A 263 -11.56 -16.80 -14.28
C ARG A 263 -13.02 -16.92 -14.68
#